data_AF-A0A427B101-F1
#
_entry.id   AF-A0A427B101-F1
#
_cell.length_a   1.000
_cell.length_b   1.000
_cell.length_c   1.000
_cell.angle_alpha   90.00
_cell.angle_beta   90.00
_cell.angle_gamma   90.00
#
_symmetry.space_group_name_H-M   'P 1'
#
loop_
_entity.id
_entity.type
_entity.pdbx_description
1 polymer ?
#
loop_
_entity_poly.entity_id
_entity_poly.type
_entity_poly.pdbx_seq_one_letter_code
_entity_poly.pdbx_strand_id
1 'polypeptide(L)'
;MFHVFLLRLPNAPDMEIYSLYGVGIPTERAYVYKLSPSAECYIPFQIDSSANGGHEGSNLQGGIYLANGDETVPVLSAGYMCAKGWRGKTRFNPSGIKTYIREYDHAPPANILEGRGTQSGAHVDIMGNFALIEDIIKVAAGASGEELGGDQVYSDIFKWSEKVNLHL
;
A
#
# COMPACT_ATOMS: atom_id res chain seq x y z
N MET A 1 -11.91 -3.61 -1.23
CA MET A 1 -11.69 -4.54 -2.38
C MET A 1 -10.25 -4.36 -2.81
N PHE A 2 -9.42 -5.40 -2.79
CA PHE A 2 -8.03 -5.30 -3.26
C PHE A 2 -7.99 -5.63 -4.75
N HIS A 3 -7.46 -4.73 -5.58
CA HIS A 3 -7.38 -4.92 -7.02
C HIS A 3 -6.21 -5.86 -7.33
N VAL A 4 -6.51 -7.11 -7.64
CA VAL A 4 -5.53 -8.07 -8.15
C VAL A 4 -5.51 -7.92 -9.67
N PHE A 5 -4.38 -7.48 -10.23
CA PHE A 5 -4.19 -7.47 -11.67
C PHE A 5 -4.15 -8.92 -12.18
N LEU A 6 -5.22 -9.34 -12.87
CA LEU A 6 -5.35 -10.69 -13.40
C LEU A 6 -4.56 -10.91 -14.70
N LEU A 7 -3.99 -9.86 -15.28
CA LEU A 7 -3.19 -9.93 -16.50
C LEU A 7 -1.77 -10.42 -16.19
N ARG A 8 -1.20 -11.21 -17.10
CA ARG A 8 0.18 -11.69 -16.97
C ARG A 8 1.15 -10.58 -17.36
N LEU A 9 2.28 -10.52 -16.66
CA LEU A 9 3.42 -9.67 -17.03
C LEU A 9 4.00 -10.07 -18.39
N PRO A 10 4.62 -9.13 -19.12
CA PRO A 10 5.21 -9.40 -20.43
C PRO A 10 6.41 -10.35 -20.36
N ASN A 11 6.81 -10.85 -21.53
CA ASN A 11 8.06 -11.59 -21.69
C ASN A 11 9.26 -10.65 -21.79
N ALA A 12 9.74 -10.17 -20.63
CA ALA A 12 10.86 -9.24 -20.53
C ALA A 12 11.76 -9.62 -19.33
N PRO A 13 12.60 -10.67 -19.43
CA PRO A 13 13.36 -11.19 -18.29
C PRO A 13 14.43 -10.22 -17.74
N ASP A 14 14.90 -9.29 -18.56
CA ASP A 14 15.88 -8.26 -18.16
C ASP A 14 15.23 -7.03 -17.51
N MET A 15 13.89 -6.97 -17.48
CA MET A 15 13.15 -5.90 -16.81
C MET A 15 13.12 -6.13 -15.30
N GLU A 16 13.11 -5.06 -14.52
CA GLU A 16 12.87 -5.07 -13.09
C GLU A 16 11.61 -4.23 -12.77
N ILE A 17 10.82 -4.67 -11.79
CA ILE A 17 9.64 -3.97 -11.31
C ILE A 17 9.89 -3.50 -9.88
N TYR A 18 9.64 -2.22 -9.63
CA TYR A 18 9.78 -1.58 -8.33
C TYR A 18 8.41 -1.14 -7.83
N SER A 19 8.01 -1.63 -6.66
CA SER A 19 6.80 -1.18 -5.96
C SER A 19 7.20 -0.23 -4.85
N LEU A 20 7.00 1.05 -5.12
CA LEU A 20 7.41 2.18 -4.26
C LEU A 20 6.13 2.76 -3.63
N TYR A 21 5.96 2.64 -2.31
CA TYR A 21 4.74 3.12 -1.63
C TYR A 21 4.96 3.45 -0.16
N GLY A 22 4.10 4.30 0.38
CA GLY A 22 4.16 4.75 1.76
C GLY A 22 3.49 3.75 2.71
N VAL A 23 3.99 3.70 3.94
CA VAL A 23 3.45 2.85 5.01
C VAL A 23 3.45 3.60 6.34
N GLY A 24 2.80 3.02 7.35
CA GLY A 24 2.75 3.55 8.71
C GLY A 24 1.57 4.48 8.98
N ILE A 25 0.70 4.71 7.99
CA ILE A 25 -0.45 5.63 8.13
C ILE A 25 -1.77 4.84 8.19
N PRO A 26 -2.63 5.10 9.18
CA PRO A 26 -3.98 4.52 9.22
C PRO A 26 -4.75 4.86 7.93
N THR A 27 -5.20 3.82 7.23
CA THR A 27 -5.82 3.90 5.91
C THR A 27 -7.14 3.15 5.89
N GLU A 28 -8.16 3.73 5.28
CA GLU A 28 -9.51 3.15 5.24
C GLU A 28 -9.52 1.84 4.44
N ARG A 29 -10.14 0.80 5.02
CA ARG A 29 -10.22 -0.55 4.43
C ARG A 29 -11.65 -1.02 4.20
N ALA A 30 -12.56 -0.70 5.13
CA ALA A 30 -13.96 -1.09 5.06
C ALA A 30 -14.81 -0.16 5.92
N TYR A 31 -16.11 -0.11 5.65
CA TYR A 31 -17.06 0.72 6.38
C TYR A 31 -18.20 -0.12 6.93
N VAL A 32 -18.70 0.24 8.10
CA VAL A 32 -19.93 -0.26 8.70
C VAL A 32 -21.04 0.67 8.27
N TYR A 33 -22.04 0.14 7.56
CA TYR A 33 -23.21 0.90 7.13
C TYR A 33 -24.42 0.57 7.99
N LYS A 34 -25.28 1.57 8.22
CA LYS A 34 -26.62 1.41 8.76
C LYS A 34 -27.67 1.94 7.80
N LEU A 35 -28.87 1.40 7.90
CA LEU A 35 -30.02 1.89 7.15
C LEU A 35 -30.40 3.30 7.63
N SER A 36 -30.64 4.21 6.70
CA SER A 36 -31.14 5.56 6.97
C SER A 36 -32.45 5.79 6.19
N PRO A 37 -33.62 5.59 6.81
CA PRO A 37 -34.92 5.75 6.15
C PRO A 37 -35.23 7.20 5.75
N SER A 38 -34.50 8.17 6.30
CA SER A 38 -34.75 9.62 6.19
C SER A 38 -33.78 10.34 5.26
N ALA A 39 -33.00 9.62 4.45
CA ALA A 39 -32.15 10.28 3.47
C ALA A 39 -33.02 10.88 2.37
N GLU A 40 -32.92 12.19 2.12
CA GLU A 40 -33.48 12.84 0.91
C GLU A 40 -32.82 12.35 -0.40
N CYS A 41 -31.98 11.32 -0.32
CA CYS A 41 -31.20 10.75 -1.40
C CYS A 41 -31.62 9.29 -1.63
N TYR A 42 -31.48 8.83 -2.88
CA TYR A 42 -31.93 7.50 -3.34
C TYR A 42 -31.19 6.30 -2.70
N ILE A 43 -30.11 6.54 -1.93
CA ILE A 43 -29.30 5.50 -1.31
C ILE A 43 -29.64 5.41 0.19
N PRO A 44 -30.30 4.33 0.66
CA PRO A 44 -30.81 4.23 2.03
C PRO A 44 -29.74 3.81 3.05
N PHE A 45 -28.46 4.06 2.78
CA PHE A 45 -27.34 3.65 3.62
C PHE A 45 -26.48 4.85 4.02
N GLN A 46 -26.08 4.89 5.28
CA GLN A 46 -25.10 5.85 5.80
C GLN A 46 -24.05 5.11 6.62
N ILE A 47 -22.84 5.65 6.71
CA ILE A 47 -21.82 5.11 7.61
C ILE A 47 -22.35 5.19 9.04
N ASP A 48 -22.26 4.09 9.78
CA ASP A 48 -22.63 4.08 11.18
C ASP A 48 -21.51 4.65 12.04
N SER A 49 -21.49 5.97 12.20
CA SER A 49 -20.51 6.64 13.06
C SER A 49 -20.57 6.25 14.55
N SER A 50 -21.63 5.54 14.97
CA SER A 50 -21.72 5.02 16.34
C SER A 50 -20.99 3.69 16.52
N ALA A 51 -20.66 3.00 15.43
CA ALA A 51 -19.90 1.75 15.45
C ALA A 51 -18.44 2.05 15.76
N ASN A 52 -18.07 1.89 17.03
CA ASN A 52 -16.70 2.02 17.50
C ASN A 52 -16.19 0.69 18.02
N GLY A 53 -14.89 0.49 17.85
CA GLY A 53 -14.19 -0.66 18.38
C GLY A 53 -14.22 -0.70 19.91
N GLY A 54 -15.00 -1.63 20.47
CA GLY A 54 -15.18 -1.76 21.93
C GLY A 54 -14.06 -2.52 22.66
N HIS A 55 -12.98 -2.92 21.98
CA HIS A 55 -11.87 -3.68 22.55
C HIS A 55 -10.52 -3.07 22.16
N GLU A 56 -9.56 -3.11 23.08
CA GLU A 56 -8.17 -2.76 22.80
C GLU A 56 -7.66 -3.61 21.61
N GLY A 57 -7.36 -2.96 20.49
CA GLY A 57 -6.87 -3.60 19.27
C GLY A 57 -7.85 -3.67 18.09
N SER A 58 -9.11 -3.22 18.24
CA SER A 58 -9.98 -3.08 17.08
C SER A 58 -9.69 -1.78 16.31
N ASN A 59 -9.26 -1.91 15.06
CA ASN A 59 -9.03 -0.77 14.14
C ASN A 59 -10.35 -0.13 13.64
N LEU A 60 -11.44 -0.19 14.40
CA LEU A 60 -12.75 0.34 14.03
C LEU A 60 -12.96 1.68 14.73
N GLN A 61 -13.03 2.76 13.96
CA GLN A 61 -13.26 4.11 14.45
C GLN A 61 -14.37 4.78 13.65
N GLY A 62 -15.45 5.20 14.32
CA GLY A 62 -16.54 5.93 13.68
C GLY A 62 -17.17 5.20 12.48
N GLY A 63 -17.28 3.88 12.54
CA GLY A 63 -17.78 3.05 11.45
C GLY A 63 -16.76 2.74 10.36
N ILE A 64 -15.48 3.09 10.53
CA ILE A 64 -14.41 2.90 9.55
C ILE A 64 -13.40 1.90 10.09
N TYR A 65 -13.17 0.82 9.36
CA TYR A 65 -12.06 -0.10 9.61
C TYR A 65 -10.79 0.43 8.96
N LEU A 66 -9.76 0.64 9.78
CA LEU A 66 -8.45 1.10 9.37
C LEU A 66 -7.46 -0.06 9.23
N ALA A 67 -6.51 0.09 8.32
CA ALA A 67 -5.37 -0.79 8.11
C ALA A 67 -4.11 0.05 7.86
N ASN A 68 -2.93 -0.58 7.90
CA ASN A 68 -1.70 0.07 7.49
C ASN A 68 -1.76 0.42 5.98
N GLY A 69 -1.32 1.63 5.61
CA GLY A 69 -1.25 2.15 4.24
C GLY A 69 -0.63 3.54 4.18
N ASP A 70 -1.00 4.30 3.16
CA ASP A 70 -0.51 5.64 2.87
C ASP A 70 -1.58 6.74 3.06
N GLU A 71 -2.58 6.53 3.92
CA GLU A 71 -3.80 7.34 4.11
C GLU A 71 -4.92 7.00 3.12
N THR A 72 -4.59 6.59 1.89
CA THR A 72 -5.58 6.35 0.81
C THR A 72 -5.63 4.88 0.38
N VAL A 73 -4.47 4.26 0.20
CA VAL A 73 -4.27 2.92 -0.35
C VAL A 73 -3.66 2.04 0.73
N PRO A 74 -4.35 0.95 1.16
CA PRO A 74 -3.77 0.05 2.15
C PRO A 74 -2.56 -0.70 1.57
N VAL A 75 -1.59 -1.05 2.42
CA VAL A 75 -0.34 -1.74 2.02
C VAL A 75 -0.61 -3.02 1.24
N LEU A 76 -1.63 -3.80 1.62
CA LEU A 76 -2.00 -5.01 0.89
C LEU A 76 -2.45 -4.71 -0.56
N SER A 77 -2.98 -3.53 -0.84
CA SER A 77 -3.31 -3.12 -2.22
C SER A 77 -2.06 -2.69 -3.00
N ALA A 78 -1.16 -1.94 -2.37
CA ALA A 78 0.03 -1.40 -3.02
C ALA A 78 1.10 -2.47 -3.28
N GLY A 79 1.33 -3.35 -2.30
CA GLY A 79 2.48 -4.26 -2.27
C GLY A 79 2.20 -5.71 -2.64
N TYR A 80 0.95 -6.19 -2.62
CA TYR A 80 0.66 -7.64 -2.71
C TYR A 80 1.23 -8.32 -3.96
N MET A 81 1.15 -7.65 -5.12
CA MET A 81 1.65 -8.22 -6.35
C MET A 81 3.17 -8.42 -6.30
N CYS A 82 3.95 -7.44 -5.87
CA CYS A 82 5.41 -7.62 -5.73
C CYS A 82 5.78 -8.56 -4.57
N ALA A 83 4.97 -8.61 -3.50
CA ALA A 83 5.23 -9.47 -2.36
C ALA A 83 5.03 -10.96 -2.68
N LYS A 84 4.02 -11.27 -3.50
CA LYS A 84 3.60 -12.67 -3.75
C LYS A 84 3.15 -12.93 -5.19
N GLY A 85 2.28 -12.10 -5.75
CA GLY A 85 1.67 -12.37 -7.07
C GLY A 85 2.67 -12.50 -8.23
N TRP A 86 3.66 -11.62 -8.27
CA TRP A 86 4.73 -11.55 -9.26
C TRP A 86 6.07 -12.04 -8.71
N ARG A 87 6.14 -12.50 -7.46
CA ARG A 87 7.39 -12.92 -6.84
C ARG A 87 7.86 -14.24 -7.44
N GLY A 88 9.00 -14.22 -8.13
CA GLY A 88 9.54 -15.40 -8.82
C GLY A 88 8.72 -15.77 -10.07
N LYS A 89 8.77 -17.04 -10.47
CA LYS A 89 8.00 -17.55 -11.61
C LYS A 89 6.61 -17.97 -11.17
N THR A 90 5.60 -17.23 -11.59
CA THR A 90 4.18 -17.51 -11.33
C THR A 90 3.39 -17.42 -12.63
N ARG A 91 2.11 -17.79 -12.60
CA ARG A 91 1.18 -17.58 -13.72
C ARG A 91 1.04 -16.10 -14.10
N PHE A 92 1.26 -15.20 -13.14
CA PHE A 92 1.20 -13.75 -13.35
C PHE A 92 2.57 -13.18 -13.76
N ASN A 93 3.67 -13.87 -13.45
CA ASN A 93 5.03 -13.52 -13.86
C ASN A 93 5.74 -14.73 -14.51
N PRO A 94 5.35 -15.12 -15.73
CA PRO A 94 5.89 -16.31 -16.38
C PRO A 94 7.40 -16.19 -16.69
N SER A 95 7.85 -14.96 -16.91
CA SER A 95 9.24 -14.62 -17.26
C SER A 95 10.17 -14.59 -16.05
N GLY A 96 9.61 -14.56 -14.84
CA GLY A 96 10.39 -14.40 -13.61
C GLY A 96 11.07 -13.04 -13.50
N ILE A 97 10.42 -11.99 -14.01
CA ILE A 97 10.85 -10.58 -13.84
C ILE A 97 11.15 -10.33 -12.36
N LYS A 98 12.30 -9.73 -12.06
CA LYS A 98 12.65 -9.39 -10.68
C LYS A 98 11.73 -8.30 -10.16
N THR A 99 11.26 -8.45 -8.93
CA THR A 99 10.36 -7.50 -8.27
C THR A 99 10.95 -7.09 -6.94
N TYR A 100 10.98 -5.79 -6.68
CA TYR A 100 11.47 -5.21 -5.43
C TYR A 100 10.39 -4.36 -4.77
N ILE A 101 10.26 -4.48 -3.46
CA ILE A 101 9.42 -3.63 -2.63
C ILE A 101 10.28 -2.56 -1.97
N ARG A 102 9.85 -1.30 -2.08
CA ARG A 102 10.46 -0.14 -1.43
C ARG A 102 9.35 0.56 -0.64
N GLU A 103 9.23 0.22 0.63
CA GLU A 103 8.34 0.91 1.55
C GLU A 103 9.00 2.17 2.10
N TYR A 104 8.22 3.22 2.30
CA TYR A 104 8.65 4.47 2.94
C TYR A 104 7.82 4.71 4.18
N ASP A 105 8.44 4.50 5.35
CA ASP A 105 7.79 4.70 6.63
C ASP A 105 7.50 6.19 6.85
N HIS A 106 6.27 6.51 7.20
CA HIS A 106 5.85 7.88 7.40
C HIS A 106 6.47 8.46 8.68
N ALA A 107 7.34 9.45 8.52
CA ALA A 107 7.82 10.27 9.62
C ALA A 107 7.17 11.67 9.53
N PRO A 108 6.33 12.07 10.50
CA PRO A 108 5.76 13.41 10.51
C PRO A 108 6.87 14.46 10.70
N PRO A 109 6.74 15.66 10.10
CA PRO A 109 7.73 16.72 10.25
C PRO A 109 7.93 17.06 11.73
N ALA A 110 9.20 17.22 12.14
CA ALA A 110 9.52 17.45 13.54
C ALA A 110 8.99 18.81 14.01
N ASN A 111 8.94 19.79 13.10
CA ASN A 111 8.57 21.18 13.38
C ASN A 111 7.67 21.77 12.27
N ILE A 112 6.81 22.73 12.62
CA ILE A 112 5.89 23.43 11.68
C ILE A 112 6.63 24.15 10.52
N LEU A 113 7.89 24.57 10.75
CA LEU A 113 8.75 25.24 9.77
C LEU A 113 9.21 24.34 8.63
N GLU A 114 9.13 23.01 8.81
CA GLU A 114 9.57 22.01 7.83
C GLU A 114 8.54 21.83 6.69
N GLY A 115 7.35 22.44 6.83
CA GLY A 115 6.30 22.39 5.82
C GLY A 115 5.76 20.97 5.64
N ARG A 116 5.75 20.47 4.39
CA ARG A 116 5.42 19.06 4.10
C ARG A 116 6.65 18.21 4.45
N GLY A 117 6.51 17.28 5.39
CA GLY A 117 7.63 16.47 5.89
C GLY A 117 8.40 15.79 4.76
N THR A 118 9.73 15.94 4.76
CA THR A 118 10.66 15.36 3.76
C THR A 118 10.71 13.83 3.78
N GLN A 119 10.04 13.22 4.76
CA GLN A 119 9.91 11.78 4.98
C GLN A 119 8.44 11.34 5.06
N SER A 120 7.52 12.11 4.45
CA SER A 120 6.11 11.73 4.42
C SER A 120 5.90 10.45 3.60
N GLY A 121 5.22 9.47 4.18
CA GLY A 121 4.65 8.31 3.49
C GLY A 121 3.19 8.51 3.06
N ALA A 122 2.63 9.71 3.14
CA ALA A 122 1.23 9.96 2.79
C ALA A 122 1.04 9.98 1.27
N HIS A 123 -0.11 9.50 0.78
CA HIS A 123 -0.38 9.19 -0.62
C HIS A 123 0.04 10.29 -1.60
N VAL A 124 -0.27 11.55 -1.26
CA VAL A 124 0.06 12.72 -2.09
C VAL A 124 1.46 13.25 -1.79
N ASP A 125 1.83 13.31 -0.51
CA ASP A 125 3.06 13.96 -0.07
C ASP A 125 4.31 13.08 -0.24
N ILE A 126 4.14 11.79 -0.52
CA ILE A 126 5.24 10.85 -0.79
C ILE A 126 6.09 11.27 -1.99
N MET A 127 5.55 12.06 -2.93
CA MET A 127 6.34 12.62 -4.03
C MET A 127 7.42 13.60 -3.56
N GLY A 128 7.29 14.15 -2.35
CA GLY A 128 8.31 14.98 -1.70
C GLY A 128 9.25 14.20 -0.79
N ASN A 129 9.09 12.87 -0.68
CA ASN A 129 9.92 12.04 0.17
C ASN A 129 11.32 11.88 -0.44
N PHE A 130 12.37 12.30 0.28
CA PHE A 130 13.72 12.32 -0.27
C PHE A 130 14.23 10.90 -0.61
N ALA A 131 13.88 9.89 0.19
CA ALA A 131 14.33 8.53 -0.04
C ALA A 131 13.67 7.95 -1.30
N LEU A 132 12.40 8.28 -1.54
CA LEU A 132 11.70 7.91 -2.77
C LEU A 132 12.32 8.58 -3.99
N ILE A 133 12.60 9.88 -3.90
CA ILE A 133 13.24 10.63 -4.98
C ILE A 133 14.63 10.06 -5.26
N GLU A 134 15.40 9.74 -4.23
CA GLU A 134 16.73 9.14 -4.35
C GLU A 134 16.69 7.80 -5.10
N ASP A 135 15.75 6.91 -4.77
CA ASP A 135 15.60 5.63 -5.47
C ASP A 135 15.20 5.81 -6.93
N ILE A 136 14.23 6.69 -7.21
CA ILE A 136 13.82 6.97 -8.59
C ILE A 136 15.01 7.49 -9.41
N ILE A 137 15.82 8.38 -8.85
CA ILE A 137 17.02 8.90 -9.52
C ILE A 137 18.05 7.79 -9.74
N LYS A 138 18.30 6.93 -8.74
CA LYS A 138 19.22 5.79 -8.88
C LYS A 138 18.78 4.82 -9.97
N VAL A 139 17.50 4.43 -9.98
CA VAL A 139 16.93 3.55 -11.02
C VAL A 139 17.02 4.23 -12.40
N ALA A 140 16.67 5.52 -12.50
CA ALA A 140 16.77 6.27 -13.75
C ALA A 140 18.22 6.41 -14.25
N ALA A 141 19.20 6.42 -13.34
CA ALA A 141 20.63 6.40 -13.65
C ALA A 141 21.17 5.01 -14.02
N GLY A 142 20.34 3.97 -13.98
CA GLY A 142 20.68 2.60 -14.38
C GLY A 142 21.09 1.69 -13.24
N ALA A 143 20.90 2.09 -11.97
CA ALA A 143 21.12 1.19 -10.84
C ALA A 143 20.04 0.09 -10.81
N SER A 144 20.48 -1.14 -10.56
CA SER A 144 19.63 -2.32 -10.37
C SER A 144 19.06 -2.39 -8.96
N GLY A 145 18.03 -3.22 -8.76
CA GLY A 145 17.38 -3.31 -7.45
C GLY A 145 18.28 -3.87 -6.36
N GLU A 146 19.25 -4.71 -6.73
CA GLU A 146 20.31 -5.18 -5.82
C GLU A 146 21.22 -4.02 -5.38
N GLU A 147 21.57 -3.10 -6.28
CA GLU A 147 22.37 -1.90 -5.96
C GLU A 147 21.61 -0.88 -5.10
N LEU A 148 20.27 -0.89 -5.17
CA LEU A 148 19.41 -0.16 -4.23
C LEU A 148 19.29 -0.84 -2.85
N GLY A 149 19.85 -2.04 -2.67
CA GLY A 149 19.78 -2.81 -1.43
C GLY A 149 18.65 -3.83 -1.36
N GLY A 150 17.99 -4.12 -2.48
CA GLY A 150 16.91 -5.10 -2.59
C GLY A 150 15.60 -4.62 -1.96
N ASP A 151 14.86 -5.54 -1.33
CA ASP A 151 13.61 -5.22 -0.66
C ASP A 151 13.85 -4.41 0.62
N GLN A 152 13.14 -3.29 0.75
CA GLN A 152 13.01 -2.50 1.97
C GLN A 152 11.56 -2.55 2.44
N VAL A 153 11.31 -3.28 3.52
CA VAL A 153 9.96 -3.58 4.02
C VAL A 153 9.90 -3.34 5.53
N TYR A 154 9.00 -2.47 5.95
CA TYR A 154 8.68 -2.15 7.34
C TYR A 154 7.37 -2.82 7.80
N SER A 155 6.47 -3.14 6.87
CA SER A 155 5.18 -3.75 7.12
C SER A 155 5.24 -5.27 7.21
N ASP A 156 4.15 -5.87 7.69
CA ASP A 156 3.95 -7.33 7.72
C ASP A 156 3.45 -7.87 6.35
N ILE A 157 3.69 -7.19 5.22
CA ILE A 157 3.10 -7.53 3.91
C ILE A 157 3.35 -8.98 3.47
N PHE A 158 4.54 -9.54 3.70
CA PHE A 158 4.82 -10.95 3.38
C PHE A 158 3.96 -11.91 4.21
N LYS A 159 3.74 -11.59 5.50
CA LYS A 159 2.88 -12.39 6.36
C LYS A 159 1.40 -12.24 5.99
N TRP A 160 0.98 -11.05 5.55
CA TRP A 160 -0.40 -10.81 5.10
C TRP A 160 -0.67 -11.45 3.75
N SER A 161 0.29 -11.43 2.82
CA SER A 161 0.15 -12.04 1.50
C SER A 161 -0.03 -13.56 1.58
N GLU A 162 0.53 -14.22 2.60
CA GLU A 162 0.29 -15.65 2.84
C GLU A 162 -1.16 -15.99 3.19
N LYS A 163 -1.90 -15.05 3.75
CA LYS A 163 -3.32 -15.24 4.08
C LYS A 163 -4.24 -15.12 2.86
N VAL A 164 -3.73 -14.62 1.73
CA VAL A 164 -4.49 -14.49 0.49
C VAL A 164 -4.41 -15.81 -0.28
N ASN A 165 -5.56 -16.46 -0.42
CA ASN A 165 -5.68 -17.69 -1.19
C ASN A 165 -5.85 -17.38 -2.68
N LEU A 166 -4.73 -17.30 -3.39
CA LEU A 166 -4.67 -17.13 -4.84
C LEU A 166 -3.79 -18.23 -5.43
N HIS A 167 -4.30 -18.89 -6.47
CA HIS A 167 -3.51 -19.84 -7.23
C HIS A 167 -2.48 -19.08 -8.05
N LEU A 168 -1.20 -19.29 -7.76
CA LEU A 168 -0.05 -18.73 -8.47
C LEU A 168 0.41 -19.65 -9.60
#